data_AF-A0A2V8QHC3-F1
#
_entry.id   AF-A0A2V8QHC3-F1
#
_cell.length_a   1.000
_cell.length_b   1.000
_cell.length_c   1.000
_cell.angle_alpha   90.00
_cell.angle_beta   90.00
_cell.angle_gamma   90.00
#
_symmetry.space_group_name_H-M   'P 1'
#
loop_
_entity.id
_entity.type
_entity.pdbx_description
1 polymer ?
#
loop_
_entity_poly.entity_id
_entity_poly.type
_entity_poly.pdbx_seq_one_letter_code
_entity_poly.pdbx_strand_id
1 'polypeptide(L)'
;MTDIIQKLPDHIKFNGRILFLTDDTTLIRRQLEANSDMTAAAALEAELAQRLQNNDLPLMSNISTDEITPGWVCFYYDETLGQYVYVGMREAAVQKDEVKTGNFAVVVSGLSKGCGSSRETAPYAETAAGVKLVIAQSIEKIYGQNSQNIGLLTSTDFGLIDRIRGGEEIALSEFTKGLDPISQDIVAYGGLFNYNKARLSGQVSPTAITTEKRPMTIVEKIIARHAFVTAGKIGVEAVKPGDALFAVADVRFSHEYVTPMAESLFKQALGADARVSQPESVFAFRDHLTFLGRVMSPKHREMGLLEKANGLATTQESFTTVQNIKLYGENPSGGSEAICHNAVVEDLALPG
;
A
#
# COMPACT_ATOMS: atom_id res chain seq x y z
N MET A 1 20.90 20.28 -12.16
CA MET A 1 19.66 20.21 -12.96
C MET A 1 18.76 19.25 -12.22
N THR A 2 17.66 19.72 -11.66
CA THR A 2 16.66 18.83 -11.04
C THR A 2 15.94 18.10 -12.16
N ASP A 3 16.06 16.78 -12.20
CA ASP A 3 15.35 15.96 -13.18
C ASP A 3 13.84 16.21 -13.02
N ILE A 4 13.18 16.56 -14.13
CA ILE A 4 11.73 16.76 -14.16
C ILE A 4 11.08 15.40 -13.89
N ILE A 5 10.26 15.32 -12.85
CA ILE A 5 9.52 14.10 -12.53
C ILE A 5 8.37 13.97 -13.53
N GLN A 6 8.43 12.94 -14.37
CA GLN A 6 7.41 12.70 -15.38
C GLN A 6 6.13 12.16 -14.73
N LYS A 7 4.97 12.63 -15.23
CA LYS A 7 3.67 12.03 -14.92
C LYS A 7 3.53 10.70 -15.67
N LEU A 8 2.63 9.84 -15.21
CA LEU A 8 2.10 8.73 -15.98
C LEU A 8 1.51 9.26 -17.30
N PRO A 9 1.52 8.43 -18.37
CA PRO A 9 0.89 8.81 -19.63
C PRO A 9 -0.62 9.03 -19.45
N ASP A 10 -1.19 9.92 -20.26
CA ASP A 10 -2.63 10.21 -20.24
C ASP A 10 -3.50 8.98 -20.57
N HIS A 11 -2.92 8.01 -21.28
CA HIS A 11 -3.54 6.73 -21.59
C HIS A 11 -2.59 5.60 -21.19
N ILE A 12 -3.12 4.59 -20.51
CA ILE A 12 -2.36 3.48 -19.95
C ILE A 12 -2.74 2.20 -20.68
N LYS A 13 -1.72 1.53 -21.20
CA LYS A 13 -1.87 0.20 -21.77
C LYS A 13 -1.51 -0.87 -20.74
N PHE A 14 -2.42 -1.81 -20.51
CA PHE A 14 -2.18 -2.95 -19.64
C PHE A 14 -1.74 -4.15 -20.48
N ASN A 15 -0.44 -4.46 -20.43
CA ASN A 15 0.11 -5.62 -21.12
C ASN A 15 0.20 -6.79 -20.14
N GLY A 16 -0.62 -7.81 -20.34
CA GLY A 16 -0.64 -9.00 -19.49
C GLY A 16 -2.04 -9.59 -19.40
N ARG A 17 -2.15 -10.66 -18.63
CA ARG A 17 -3.39 -11.40 -18.38
C ARG A 17 -4.20 -10.76 -17.26
N ILE A 18 -5.47 -11.13 -17.19
CA ILE A 18 -6.38 -10.78 -16.10
C ILE A 18 -6.56 -11.99 -15.18
N LEU A 19 -6.28 -11.82 -13.90
CA LEU A 19 -6.54 -12.82 -12.86
C LEU A 19 -7.88 -12.54 -12.20
N PHE A 20 -8.86 -13.41 -12.42
CA PHE A 20 -10.14 -13.38 -11.73
C PHE A 20 -10.04 -14.18 -10.42
N LEU A 21 -10.23 -13.50 -9.29
CA LEU A 21 -10.34 -14.11 -7.97
C LEU A 21 -11.81 -14.47 -7.74
N THR A 22 -12.14 -15.74 -7.92
CA THR A 22 -13.50 -16.29 -7.90
C THR A 22 -13.79 -17.05 -6.61
N ASP A 23 -15.05 -17.15 -6.19
CA ASP A 23 -15.41 -17.97 -5.03
C ASP A 23 -15.06 -19.46 -5.23
N ASP A 24 -15.23 -19.95 -6.47
CA ASP A 24 -14.71 -21.25 -6.89
C ASP A 24 -13.19 -21.15 -7.12
N THR A 25 -12.41 -21.62 -6.15
CA THR A 25 -10.94 -21.61 -6.16
C THR A 25 -10.35 -22.46 -7.29
N THR A 26 -11.10 -23.42 -7.84
CA THR A 26 -10.63 -24.26 -8.95
C THR A 26 -10.48 -23.46 -10.24
N LEU A 27 -11.27 -22.39 -10.42
CA LEU A 27 -11.11 -21.46 -11.54
C LEU A 27 -9.87 -20.57 -11.37
N ILE A 28 -9.48 -20.24 -10.14
CA ILE A 28 -8.20 -19.55 -9.85
C ILE A 28 -7.04 -20.47 -10.23
N ARG A 29 -7.07 -21.74 -9.79
CA ARG A 29 -6.06 -22.75 -10.16
C ARG A 29 -5.91 -22.92 -11.66
N ARG A 30 -7.02 -23.09 -12.38
CA ARG A 30 -7.02 -23.23 -13.85
C ARG A 30 -6.37 -22.03 -14.54
N GLN A 31 -6.59 -20.81 -14.05
CA GLN A 31 -5.92 -19.62 -14.58
C GLN A 31 -4.40 -19.66 -14.36
N LEU A 32 -3.95 -20.03 -13.16
CA LEU A 32 -2.53 -20.10 -12.83
C LEU A 32 -1.82 -21.22 -13.60
N GLU A 33 -2.44 -22.37 -13.74
CA GLU A 33 -1.90 -23.55 -14.43
C GLU A 33 -1.85 -23.39 -15.96
N ALA A 34 -2.76 -22.59 -16.54
CA ALA A 34 -2.75 -22.26 -17.96
C ALA A 34 -1.55 -21.39 -18.39
N ASN A 35 -0.65 -20.99 -17.47
CA ASN A 35 0.48 -20.12 -17.78
C ASN A 35 1.49 -20.72 -18.78
N SER A 36 1.47 -22.03 -19.02
CA SER A 36 2.30 -22.69 -20.03
C SER A 36 1.68 -22.72 -21.43
N ASP A 37 0.38 -22.41 -21.58
CA ASP A 37 -0.35 -22.38 -22.85
C ASP A 37 -1.17 -21.09 -22.97
N MET A 38 -0.63 -20.11 -23.71
CA MET A 38 -1.26 -18.81 -23.89
C MET A 38 -2.60 -18.87 -24.65
N THR A 39 -2.81 -19.88 -25.48
CA THR A 39 -4.09 -20.03 -26.21
C THR A 39 -5.17 -20.49 -25.23
N ALA A 40 -4.87 -21.51 -24.43
CA ALA A 40 -5.77 -21.97 -23.38
C ALA A 40 -6.04 -20.88 -22.33
N ALA A 41 -4.99 -20.15 -21.94
CA ALA A 41 -5.10 -19.04 -20.99
C ALA A 41 -6.03 -17.93 -21.51
N ALA A 42 -5.87 -17.51 -22.77
CA ALA A 42 -6.72 -16.48 -23.38
C ALA A 42 -8.18 -16.94 -23.53
N ALA A 43 -8.40 -18.21 -23.89
CA ALA A 43 -9.74 -18.79 -23.99
C ALA A 43 -10.45 -18.83 -22.63
N LEU A 44 -9.74 -19.23 -21.57
CA LEU A 44 -10.28 -19.23 -20.20
C LEU A 44 -10.57 -17.80 -19.72
N GLU A 45 -9.66 -16.85 -19.96
CA GLU A 45 -9.89 -15.45 -19.62
C GLU A 45 -11.15 -14.89 -20.31
N ALA A 46 -11.37 -15.25 -21.58
CA ALA A 46 -12.57 -14.88 -22.32
C ALA A 46 -13.85 -15.51 -21.75
N GLU A 47 -13.80 -16.79 -21.38
CA GLU A 47 -14.91 -17.48 -20.72
C GLU A 47 -15.30 -16.78 -19.41
N LEU A 48 -14.30 -16.47 -18.56
CA LEU A 48 -14.53 -15.83 -17.27
C LEU A 48 -15.07 -14.41 -17.42
N ALA A 49 -14.51 -13.61 -18.35
CA ALA A 49 -15.03 -12.28 -18.65
C ALA A 49 -16.50 -12.31 -19.10
N GLN A 50 -16.86 -13.23 -19.99
CA GLN A 50 -18.24 -13.40 -20.46
C GLN A 50 -19.18 -13.83 -19.32
N ARG A 51 -18.74 -14.77 -18.47
CA ARG A 51 -19.53 -15.21 -17.32
C ARG A 51 -19.74 -14.07 -16.32
N LEU A 52 -18.73 -13.23 -16.09
CA LEU A 52 -18.87 -12.06 -15.23
C LEU A 52 -19.93 -11.08 -15.77
N GLN A 53 -19.93 -10.81 -17.07
CA GLN A 53 -20.95 -9.95 -17.71
C GLN A 53 -22.36 -10.51 -17.61
N ASN A 54 -22.49 -11.83 -17.71
CA ASN A 54 -23.76 -12.50 -17.57
C ASN A 54 -24.22 -12.62 -16.10
N ASN A 55 -23.40 -12.16 -15.14
CA ASN A 55 -23.57 -12.36 -13.69
C ASN A 55 -23.54 -13.84 -13.26
N ASP A 56 -22.86 -14.70 -14.03
CA ASP A 56 -22.70 -16.14 -13.81
C ASP A 56 -21.28 -16.51 -13.28
N LEU A 57 -20.52 -15.51 -12.83
CA LEU A 57 -19.22 -15.69 -12.19
C LEU A 57 -19.21 -15.06 -10.79
N PRO A 58 -19.47 -15.85 -9.73
CA PRO A 58 -19.30 -15.39 -8.37
C PRO A 58 -17.84 -15.01 -8.09
N LEU A 59 -17.59 -13.73 -7.86
CA LEU A 59 -16.27 -13.20 -7.51
C LEU A 59 -16.03 -13.27 -6.00
N MET A 60 -14.80 -13.60 -5.65
CA MET A 60 -14.39 -13.72 -4.26
C MET A 60 -14.47 -12.37 -3.55
N SER A 61 -15.25 -12.32 -2.48
CA SER A 61 -15.40 -11.14 -1.62
C SER A 61 -14.64 -11.27 -0.30
N ASN A 62 -14.47 -10.14 0.39
CA ASN A 62 -13.79 -9.99 1.67
C ASN A 62 -12.35 -10.53 1.64
N ILE A 63 -11.60 -10.20 0.58
CA ILE A 63 -10.21 -10.61 0.44
C ILE A 63 -9.37 -9.74 1.37
N SER A 64 -8.96 -10.32 2.49
CA SER A 64 -8.22 -9.62 3.53
C SER A 64 -6.74 -9.40 3.18
N THR A 65 -6.08 -8.47 3.86
CA THR A 65 -4.61 -8.31 3.73
C THR A 65 -3.83 -9.56 4.14
N ASP A 66 -4.39 -10.41 5.02
CA ASP A 66 -3.79 -11.71 5.36
C ASP A 66 -3.95 -12.74 4.24
N GLU A 67 -5.01 -12.68 3.44
CA GLU A 67 -5.15 -13.52 2.24
C GLU A 67 -4.20 -13.06 1.12
N ILE A 68 -3.95 -11.75 1.00
CA ILE A 68 -2.98 -11.20 0.05
C ILE A 68 -1.54 -11.47 0.50
N THR A 69 -1.22 -11.18 1.76
CA THR A 69 0.11 -11.35 2.37
C THR A 69 -0.05 -11.78 3.84
N PRO A 70 -0.04 -13.10 4.13
CA PRO A 70 -0.10 -13.60 5.50
C PRO A 70 0.96 -12.97 6.40
N GLY A 71 0.71 -12.88 7.70
CA GLY A 71 1.66 -12.25 8.63
C GLY A 71 3.10 -12.79 8.56
N TRP A 72 3.31 -14.08 8.25
CA TRP A 72 4.67 -14.61 8.10
C TRP A 72 5.38 -14.14 6.80
N VAL A 73 4.61 -13.77 5.77
CA VAL A 73 5.15 -13.19 4.52
C VAL A 73 5.63 -11.76 4.75
N CYS A 74 5.04 -11.05 5.72
CA CYS A 74 5.42 -9.68 6.04
C CYS A 74 6.79 -9.57 6.75
N PHE A 75 7.51 -10.69 6.94
CA PHE A 75 8.94 -10.66 7.29
C PHE A 75 9.84 -10.34 6.11
N TYR A 76 9.30 -10.40 4.89
CA TYR A 76 9.89 -9.80 3.70
C TYR A 76 9.37 -8.38 3.53
N TYR A 77 10.21 -7.49 3.02
CA TYR A 77 9.89 -6.06 2.82
C TYR A 77 10.47 -5.50 1.51
N ASP A 78 10.92 -6.39 0.63
CA ASP A 78 11.46 -6.10 -0.70
C ASP A 78 10.62 -6.78 -1.80
N GLU A 79 11.10 -6.77 -3.04
CA GLU A 79 10.40 -7.38 -4.19
C GLU A 79 10.15 -8.90 -4.05
N THR A 80 10.73 -9.56 -3.05
CA THR A 80 10.39 -10.94 -2.68
C THR A 80 8.93 -11.06 -2.30
N LEU A 81 8.30 -10.00 -1.77
CA LEU A 81 6.86 -9.97 -1.47
C LEU A 81 6.00 -10.40 -2.67
N GLY A 82 6.39 -10.02 -3.89
CA GLY A 82 5.67 -10.43 -5.10
C GLY A 82 5.67 -11.94 -5.36
N GLN A 83 6.65 -12.69 -4.84
CA GLN A 83 6.66 -14.16 -4.92
C GLN A 83 5.55 -14.80 -4.08
N TYR A 84 5.07 -14.09 -3.06
CA TYR A 84 4.12 -14.62 -2.08
C TYR A 84 2.76 -13.94 -2.12
N VAL A 85 2.48 -13.12 -3.15
CA VAL A 85 1.17 -12.50 -3.30
C VAL A 85 0.09 -13.59 -3.41
N TYR A 86 -0.97 -13.45 -2.62
CA TYR A 86 -2.10 -14.37 -2.52
C TYR A 86 -1.84 -15.75 -1.93
N VAL A 87 -0.67 -16.04 -1.36
CA VAL A 87 -0.43 -17.37 -0.76
C VAL A 87 -1.27 -17.65 0.49
N GLY A 88 -1.92 -16.62 1.05
CA GLY A 88 -2.93 -16.74 2.09
C GLY A 88 -4.33 -17.04 1.59
N MET A 89 -4.52 -17.11 0.27
CA MET A 89 -5.83 -17.34 -0.34
C MET A 89 -6.45 -18.65 0.13
N ARG A 90 -7.77 -18.65 0.26
CA ARG A 90 -8.59 -19.81 0.66
C ARG A 90 -8.20 -21.05 -0.14
N GLU A 91 -8.21 -22.19 0.54
CA GLU A 91 -7.88 -23.51 -0.04
C GLU A 91 -6.47 -23.58 -0.66
N ALA A 92 -5.57 -22.66 -0.29
CA ALA A 92 -4.25 -22.52 -0.90
C ALA A 92 -4.32 -22.42 -2.43
N ALA A 93 -5.35 -21.71 -2.94
CA ALA A 93 -5.59 -21.54 -4.37
C ALA A 93 -4.41 -20.93 -5.12
N VAL A 94 -3.58 -20.13 -4.45
CA VAL A 94 -2.37 -19.54 -5.02
C VAL A 94 -1.15 -20.03 -4.26
N GLN A 95 -0.14 -20.48 -4.99
CA GLN A 95 1.15 -20.90 -4.47
C GLN A 95 2.22 -19.86 -4.79
N LYS A 96 3.37 -20.04 -4.15
CA LYS A 96 4.54 -19.17 -4.36
C LYS A 96 4.89 -19.10 -5.85
N ASP A 97 5.25 -17.90 -6.30
CA ASP A 97 5.71 -17.54 -7.65
C ASP A 97 4.65 -17.61 -8.76
N GLU A 98 3.48 -18.21 -8.54
CA GLU A 98 2.49 -18.44 -9.61
C GLU A 98 1.94 -17.15 -10.21
N VAL A 99 1.69 -16.13 -9.38
CA VAL A 99 1.18 -14.83 -9.87
C VAL A 99 2.30 -14.04 -10.54
N LYS A 100 3.49 -14.01 -9.90
CA LYS A 100 4.67 -13.29 -10.41
C LYS A 100 5.16 -13.82 -11.76
N THR A 101 5.07 -15.13 -11.95
CA THR A 101 5.43 -15.78 -13.23
C THR A 101 4.25 -15.89 -14.19
N GLY A 102 3.03 -15.59 -13.74
CA GLY A 102 1.77 -15.73 -14.47
C GLY A 102 1.48 -14.63 -15.48
N ASN A 103 2.32 -13.60 -15.56
CA ASN A 103 2.15 -12.43 -16.43
C ASN A 103 0.79 -11.73 -16.25
N PHE A 104 0.30 -11.63 -15.02
CA PHE A 104 -0.96 -10.95 -14.71
C PHE A 104 -0.72 -9.46 -14.48
N ALA A 105 -1.32 -8.63 -15.33
CA ALA A 105 -1.28 -7.18 -15.20
C ALA A 105 -2.51 -6.61 -14.46
N VAL A 106 -3.62 -7.36 -14.46
CA VAL A 106 -4.89 -6.95 -13.86
C VAL A 106 -5.39 -8.03 -12.91
N VAL A 107 -5.92 -7.63 -11.76
CA VAL A 107 -6.66 -8.54 -10.85
C VAL A 107 -8.11 -8.09 -10.76
N VAL A 108 -9.05 -9.04 -10.78
CA VAL A 108 -10.49 -8.81 -10.64
C VAL A 108 -11.02 -9.54 -9.40
N SER A 109 -11.79 -8.87 -8.55
CA SER A 109 -12.37 -9.47 -7.33
C SER A 109 -13.74 -8.87 -6.95
N GLY A 110 -14.40 -9.47 -5.96
CA GLY A 110 -15.74 -9.08 -5.51
C GLY A 110 -15.75 -7.89 -4.55
N LEU A 111 -16.60 -7.94 -3.53
CA LEU A 111 -16.73 -6.88 -2.52
C LEU A 111 -15.54 -6.90 -1.54
N SER A 112 -15.22 -5.73 -0.98
CA SER A 112 -14.31 -5.57 0.16
C SER A 112 -12.89 -6.11 -0.10
N LYS A 113 -12.29 -5.70 -1.22
CA LYS A 113 -10.90 -6.00 -1.56
C LYS A 113 -9.95 -5.22 -0.63
N GLY A 114 -9.06 -5.95 0.06
CA GLY A 114 -8.04 -5.40 0.95
C GLY A 114 -8.52 -5.14 2.37
N CYS A 115 -9.47 -5.93 2.88
CA CYS A 115 -10.02 -5.73 4.22
C CYS A 115 -9.08 -6.19 5.35
N GLY A 116 -9.35 -5.70 6.57
CA GLY A 116 -8.56 -6.04 7.75
C GLY A 116 -7.46 -5.01 8.04
N SER A 117 -6.28 -5.50 8.43
CA SER A 117 -5.19 -4.65 8.92
C SER A 117 -4.60 -3.73 7.86
N SER A 118 -4.16 -2.54 8.26
CA SER A 118 -3.44 -1.60 7.39
C SER A 118 -2.03 -2.12 7.07
N ARG A 119 -1.90 -2.94 6.02
CA ARG A 119 -0.62 -3.48 5.57
C ARG A 119 -0.31 -3.01 4.15
N GLU A 120 0.65 -2.11 4.03
CA GLU A 120 1.17 -1.65 2.73
C GLU A 120 1.87 -2.78 1.96
N THR A 121 2.35 -3.82 2.67
CA THR A 121 2.91 -5.04 2.07
C THR A 121 1.94 -5.72 1.11
N ALA A 122 0.63 -5.65 1.34
CA ALA A 122 -0.38 -6.30 0.49
C ALA A 122 -0.43 -5.70 -0.93
N PRO A 123 -0.74 -4.41 -1.14
CA PRO A 123 -0.70 -3.82 -2.48
C PRO A 123 0.72 -3.77 -3.07
N TYR A 124 1.75 -3.68 -2.22
CA TYR A 124 3.14 -3.76 -2.70
C TYR A 124 3.48 -5.14 -3.26
N ALA A 125 3.01 -6.23 -2.66
CA ALA A 125 3.19 -7.58 -3.18
C ALA A 125 2.53 -7.75 -4.55
N GLU A 126 1.33 -7.20 -4.76
CA GLU A 126 0.67 -7.19 -6.08
C GLU A 126 1.52 -6.44 -7.11
N THR A 127 2.01 -5.26 -6.76
CA THR A 127 2.88 -4.46 -7.64
C THR A 127 4.20 -5.18 -7.96
N ALA A 128 4.83 -5.79 -6.96
CA ALA A 128 6.07 -6.57 -7.09
C ALA A 128 5.87 -7.90 -7.85
N ALA A 129 4.63 -8.38 -7.97
CA ALA A 129 4.25 -9.50 -8.82
C ALA A 129 3.94 -9.09 -10.27
N GLY A 130 3.96 -7.79 -10.58
CA GLY A 130 3.70 -7.26 -11.92
C GLY A 130 2.29 -6.72 -12.14
N VAL A 131 1.40 -6.83 -11.15
CA VAL A 131 0.04 -6.26 -11.24
C VAL A 131 0.13 -4.74 -11.31
N LYS A 132 -0.65 -4.16 -12.24
CA LYS A 132 -0.73 -2.72 -12.48
C LYS A 132 -2.11 -2.14 -12.17
N LEU A 133 -3.14 -2.97 -12.19
CA LEU A 133 -4.52 -2.57 -11.92
C LEU A 133 -5.25 -3.62 -11.09
N VAL A 134 -5.98 -3.16 -10.08
CA VAL A 134 -6.96 -3.96 -9.35
C VAL A 134 -8.36 -3.42 -9.64
N ILE A 135 -9.23 -4.28 -10.16
CA ILE A 135 -10.64 -3.99 -10.38
C ILE A 135 -11.45 -4.81 -9.38
N ALA A 136 -12.27 -4.16 -8.55
CA ALA A 136 -13.10 -4.87 -7.57
C ALA A 136 -14.48 -4.27 -7.44
N GLN A 137 -15.47 -5.05 -7.00
CA GLN A 137 -16.82 -4.50 -6.78
C GLN A 137 -16.81 -3.42 -5.70
N SER A 138 -15.98 -3.59 -4.66
CA SER A 138 -15.62 -2.50 -3.75
C SER A 138 -14.19 -2.67 -3.22
N ILE A 139 -13.55 -1.54 -2.92
CA ILE A 139 -12.16 -1.48 -2.48
C ILE A 139 -12.14 -0.82 -1.11
N GLU A 140 -11.43 -1.44 -0.17
CA GLU A 140 -11.32 -0.92 1.18
C GLU A 140 -10.48 0.35 1.21
N LYS A 141 -10.94 1.33 1.99
CA LYS A 141 -10.41 2.70 1.96
C LYS A 141 -8.89 2.76 2.16
N ILE A 142 -8.38 2.04 3.17
CA ILE A 142 -6.96 2.04 3.51
C ILE A 142 -6.14 1.34 2.42
N TYR A 143 -6.61 0.19 1.94
CA TYR A 143 -5.95 -0.52 0.85
C TYR A 143 -5.89 0.34 -0.42
N GLY A 144 -7.00 0.98 -0.80
CA GLY A 144 -7.05 1.88 -1.96
C GLY A 144 -6.08 3.06 -1.84
N GLN A 145 -5.98 3.67 -0.65
CA GLN A 145 -5.00 4.74 -0.38
C GLN A 145 -3.56 4.23 -0.49
N ASN A 146 -3.26 3.06 0.08
CA ASN A 146 -1.94 2.44 -0.02
C ASN A 146 -1.59 2.11 -1.49
N SER A 147 -2.54 1.56 -2.26
CA SER A 147 -2.36 1.30 -3.69
C SER A 147 -2.01 2.57 -4.45
N GLN A 148 -2.74 3.67 -4.23
CA GLN A 148 -2.44 4.97 -4.84
C GLN A 148 -1.04 5.47 -4.46
N ASN A 149 -0.65 5.33 -3.19
CA ASN A 149 0.65 5.79 -2.69
C ASN A 149 1.83 5.08 -3.36
N ILE A 150 1.67 3.82 -3.74
CA ILE A 150 2.72 3.01 -4.38
C ILE A 150 2.56 2.93 -5.91
N GLY A 151 1.55 3.59 -6.50
CA GLY A 151 1.31 3.60 -7.94
C GLY A 151 0.54 2.40 -8.49
N LEU A 152 -0.10 1.59 -7.63
CA LEU A 152 -1.04 0.55 -8.06
C LEU A 152 -2.41 1.18 -8.35
N LEU A 153 -2.86 1.06 -9.60
CA LEU A 153 -4.15 1.61 -10.01
C LEU A 153 -5.30 0.76 -9.48
N THR A 154 -6.41 1.42 -9.19
CA THR A 154 -7.62 0.78 -8.68
C THR A 154 -8.85 1.28 -9.43
N SER A 155 -9.83 0.40 -9.63
CA SER A 155 -11.12 0.76 -10.22
C SER A 155 -12.24 -0.10 -9.65
N THR A 156 -13.45 0.45 -9.62
CA THR A 156 -14.68 -0.30 -9.34
C THR A 156 -15.54 -0.52 -10.59
N ASP A 157 -15.02 -0.17 -11.77
CA ASP A 157 -15.72 -0.32 -13.04
C ASP A 157 -15.28 -1.61 -13.76
N PHE A 158 -16.13 -2.64 -13.72
CA PHE A 158 -15.90 -3.87 -14.47
C PHE A 158 -16.01 -3.69 -15.99
N GLY A 159 -16.58 -2.58 -16.49
CA GLY A 159 -16.60 -2.25 -17.91
C GLY A 159 -15.20 -2.09 -18.51
N LEU A 160 -14.18 -1.83 -17.69
CA LEU A 160 -12.78 -1.76 -18.12
C LEU A 160 -12.22 -3.11 -18.56
N ILE A 161 -12.76 -4.23 -18.09
CA ILE A 161 -12.23 -5.58 -18.36
C ILE A 161 -12.20 -5.85 -19.87
N ASP A 162 -13.32 -5.63 -20.55
CA ASP A 162 -13.42 -5.88 -21.99
C ASP A 162 -12.64 -4.89 -22.83
N ARG A 163 -12.59 -3.62 -22.40
CA ARG A 163 -11.78 -2.57 -23.03
C ARG A 163 -10.30 -2.96 -23.01
N ILE A 164 -9.81 -3.37 -21.84
CA ILE A 164 -8.42 -3.83 -21.64
C ILE A 164 -8.15 -5.10 -22.47
N ARG A 165 -9.03 -6.09 -22.44
CA ARG A 165 -8.90 -7.32 -23.25
C ARG A 165 -8.92 -7.05 -24.75
N GLY A 166 -9.67 -6.04 -25.18
CA GLY A 166 -9.69 -5.52 -26.55
C GLY A 166 -8.43 -4.75 -26.95
N GLY A 167 -7.49 -4.54 -26.03
CA GLY A 167 -6.25 -3.81 -26.26
C GLY A 167 -6.38 -2.29 -26.23
N GLU A 168 -7.48 -1.76 -25.70
CA GLU A 168 -7.70 -0.32 -25.53
C GLU A 168 -6.68 0.28 -24.56
N GLU A 169 -6.14 1.45 -24.90
CA GLU A 169 -5.38 2.26 -23.95
C GLU A 169 -6.35 3.07 -23.10
N ILE A 170 -6.40 2.79 -21.80
CA ILE A 170 -7.41 3.35 -20.91
C ILE A 170 -6.95 4.73 -20.43
N ALA A 171 -7.81 5.73 -20.59
CA ALA A 171 -7.53 7.08 -20.09
C ALA A 171 -7.26 7.08 -18.58
N LEU A 172 -6.19 7.76 -18.15
CA LEU A 172 -5.79 7.87 -16.75
C LEU A 172 -6.92 8.41 -15.86
N SER A 173 -7.79 9.26 -16.43
CA SER A 173 -8.97 9.81 -15.74
C SER A 173 -9.96 8.76 -15.23
N GLU A 174 -9.96 7.54 -15.81
CA GLU A 174 -10.79 6.43 -15.32
C GLU A 174 -10.37 5.98 -13.92
N PHE A 175 -9.10 6.17 -13.56
CA PHE A 175 -8.53 5.78 -12.26
C PHE A 175 -8.48 6.92 -11.24
N THR A 176 -8.80 8.14 -11.66
CA THR A 176 -8.78 9.34 -10.79
C THR A 176 -10.17 9.92 -10.52
N LYS A 177 -11.20 9.37 -11.18
CA LYS A 177 -12.59 9.79 -11.02
C LYS A 177 -13.04 9.70 -9.55
N GLY A 178 -13.53 10.82 -9.02
CA GLY A 178 -14.03 10.91 -7.65
C GLY A 178 -12.95 11.08 -6.58
N LEU A 179 -11.66 11.08 -6.95
CA LEU A 179 -10.58 11.42 -6.03
C LEU A 179 -10.51 12.93 -5.83
N ASP A 180 -10.01 13.35 -4.67
CA ASP A 180 -9.68 14.74 -4.42
C ASP A 180 -8.44 15.18 -5.24
N PRO A 181 -8.22 16.48 -5.47
CA PRO A 181 -7.14 16.96 -6.33
C PRO A 181 -5.74 16.47 -5.95
N ILE A 182 -5.43 16.29 -4.65
CA ILE A 182 -4.11 15.81 -4.22
C ILE A 182 -3.97 14.33 -4.57
N SER A 183 -4.99 13.52 -4.29
CA SER A 183 -5.02 12.11 -4.67
C SER A 183 -4.96 11.90 -6.18
N GLN A 184 -5.62 12.75 -6.98
CA GLN A 184 -5.51 12.74 -8.44
C GLN A 184 -4.07 12.99 -8.90
N ASP A 185 -3.38 13.98 -8.31
CA ASP A 185 -1.98 14.23 -8.61
C ASP A 185 -1.07 13.09 -8.17
N ILE A 186 -1.29 12.50 -6.99
CA ILE A 186 -0.52 11.34 -6.50
C ILE A 186 -0.59 10.20 -7.53
N VAL A 187 -1.80 9.87 -8.00
CA VAL A 187 -1.99 8.86 -9.05
C VAL A 187 -1.30 9.29 -10.34
N ALA A 188 -1.45 10.56 -10.76
CA ALA A 188 -0.84 11.06 -11.99
C ALA A 188 0.68 11.05 -11.97
N TYR A 189 1.32 11.18 -10.81
CA TYR A 189 2.78 11.02 -10.67
C TYR A 189 3.22 9.57 -10.46
N GLY A 190 2.28 8.61 -10.48
CA GLY A 190 2.56 7.19 -10.29
C GLY A 190 2.97 6.85 -8.86
N GLY A 191 2.45 7.59 -7.88
CA GLY A 191 2.65 7.34 -6.46
C GLY A 191 3.12 8.55 -5.66
N LEU A 192 3.02 8.41 -4.33
CA LEU A 192 3.24 9.46 -3.35
C LEU A 192 4.70 9.95 -3.34
N PHE A 193 5.66 9.06 -3.57
CA PHE A 193 7.08 9.43 -3.60
C PHE A 193 7.42 10.32 -4.80
N ASN A 194 6.94 9.96 -6.00
CA ASN A 194 7.16 10.77 -7.19
C ASN A 194 6.45 12.12 -7.09
N TYR A 195 5.20 12.13 -6.60
CA TYR A 195 4.49 13.35 -6.30
C TYR A 195 5.26 14.24 -5.32
N ASN A 196 5.78 13.68 -4.22
CA ASN A 196 6.54 14.45 -3.24
C ASN A 196 7.88 14.96 -3.79
N LYS A 197 8.59 14.20 -4.64
CA LYS A 197 9.78 14.70 -5.34
C LYS A 197 9.45 15.90 -6.23
N ALA A 198 8.35 15.80 -7.00
CA ALA A 198 7.87 16.91 -7.82
C ALA A 198 7.45 18.12 -6.98
N ARG A 199 6.85 17.90 -5.81
CA ARG A 199 6.47 18.96 -4.88
C ARG A 199 7.67 19.66 -4.27
N LEU A 200 8.67 18.89 -3.84
CA LEU A 200 9.92 19.41 -3.26
C LEU A 200 10.79 20.14 -4.29
N SER A 201 10.70 19.78 -5.57
CA SER A 201 11.37 20.50 -6.66
C SER A 201 10.60 21.75 -7.14
N GLY A 202 9.38 21.98 -6.62
CA GLY A 202 8.51 23.09 -7.03
C GLY A 202 7.76 22.86 -8.34
N GLN A 203 7.80 21.66 -8.93
CA GLN A 203 7.10 21.30 -10.16
C GLN A 203 5.58 21.23 -9.96
N VAL A 204 5.12 20.83 -8.78
CA VAL A 204 3.71 20.77 -8.41
C VAL A 204 3.51 21.37 -7.02
N SER A 205 2.34 21.90 -6.76
CA SER A 205 1.94 22.34 -5.43
C SER A 205 0.49 21.92 -5.17
N PRO A 206 0.17 21.47 -3.94
CA PRO A 206 -1.21 21.18 -3.57
C PRO A 206 -2.10 22.41 -3.80
N THR A 207 -3.36 22.18 -4.18
CA THR A 207 -4.32 23.28 -4.32
C THR A 207 -4.52 23.95 -2.95
N ALA A 208 -4.45 25.28 -2.92
CA ALA A 208 -4.65 26.03 -1.69
C ALA A 208 -6.08 25.87 -1.16
N ILE A 209 -6.23 25.73 0.15
CA ILE A 209 -7.54 25.77 0.81
C ILE A 209 -8.12 27.18 0.68
N THR A 210 -9.33 27.26 0.14
CA THR A 210 -10.09 28.51 -0.08
C THR A 210 -11.32 28.60 0.84
N THR A 211 -11.44 27.69 1.81
CA THR A 211 -12.56 27.67 2.76
C THR A 211 -12.59 28.96 3.59
N GLU A 212 -13.66 29.73 3.43
CA GLU A 212 -13.91 30.94 4.19
C GLU A 212 -14.11 30.66 5.68
N LYS A 213 -13.88 31.68 6.50
CA LYS A 213 -14.09 31.63 7.95
C LYS A 213 -15.48 31.11 8.29
N ARG A 214 -15.53 30.05 9.10
CA ARG A 214 -16.77 29.43 9.57
C ARG A 214 -16.60 28.85 10.98
N PRO A 215 -17.71 28.55 11.67
CA PRO A 215 -17.66 27.68 12.84
C PRO A 215 -17.04 26.32 12.49
N MET A 216 -16.15 25.86 13.35
CA MET A 216 -15.41 24.60 13.22
C MET A 216 -15.54 23.77 14.49
N THR A 217 -15.67 22.46 14.31
CA THR A 217 -15.49 21.43 15.33
C THR A 217 -14.06 21.43 15.88
N ILE A 218 -13.80 20.71 16.97
CA ILE A 218 -12.45 20.59 17.52
C ILE A 218 -11.49 19.92 16.53
N VAL A 219 -11.96 18.89 15.80
CA VAL A 219 -11.15 18.18 14.78
C VAL A 219 -10.80 19.11 13.62
N GLU A 220 -11.77 19.87 13.10
CA GLU A 220 -11.51 20.86 12.05
C GLU A 220 -10.52 21.94 12.53
N LYS A 221 -10.58 22.38 13.80
CA LYS A 221 -9.61 23.34 14.35
C LYS A 221 -8.19 22.78 14.43
N ILE A 222 -8.04 21.51 14.84
CA ILE A 222 -6.74 20.82 14.89
C ILE A 222 -6.17 20.71 13.47
N ILE A 223 -6.97 20.25 12.51
CA ILE A 223 -6.55 20.14 11.11
C ILE A 223 -6.19 21.51 10.54
N ALA A 224 -7.03 22.54 10.76
CA ALA A 224 -6.78 23.88 10.27
C ALA A 224 -5.47 24.45 10.83
N ARG A 225 -5.15 24.18 12.10
CA ARG A 225 -3.90 24.60 12.74
C ARG A 225 -2.66 23.92 12.14
N HIS A 226 -2.78 22.65 11.76
CA HIS A 226 -1.66 21.84 11.26
C HIS A 226 -1.58 21.76 9.73
N ALA A 227 -2.50 22.40 9.00
CA ALA A 227 -2.51 22.42 7.56
C ALA A 227 -1.21 23.05 7.01
N PHE A 228 -0.45 22.29 6.22
CA PHE A 228 0.72 22.77 5.53
C PHE A 228 0.31 23.69 4.38
N VAL A 229 0.90 24.89 4.31
CA VAL A 229 0.69 25.83 3.21
C VAL A 229 1.93 25.91 2.34
N THR A 230 3.06 26.31 2.92
CA THR A 230 4.38 26.36 2.28
C THR A 230 5.46 26.07 3.32
N ALA A 231 6.70 25.89 2.88
CA ALA A 231 7.83 25.82 3.82
C ALA A 231 7.81 27.04 4.76
N GLY A 232 7.85 26.81 6.08
CA GLY A 232 7.78 27.84 7.11
C GLY A 232 6.39 28.43 7.39
N LYS A 233 5.34 28.01 6.67
CA LYS A 233 3.95 28.46 6.90
C LYS A 233 3.00 27.28 7.07
N ILE A 234 2.51 27.15 8.29
CA ILE A 234 1.52 26.14 8.71
C ILE A 234 0.32 26.90 9.26
N GLY A 235 -0.87 26.35 9.04
CA GLY A 235 -2.12 26.92 9.50
C GLY A 235 -2.92 27.59 8.39
N VAL A 236 -4.21 27.30 8.36
CA VAL A 236 -5.22 27.98 7.54
C VAL A 236 -6.34 28.53 8.43
N GLU A 237 -7.08 29.52 7.94
CA GLU A 237 -8.13 30.17 8.73
C GLU A 237 -9.30 29.23 9.05
N ALA A 238 -9.71 28.42 8.08
CA ALA A 238 -10.76 27.44 8.25
C ALA A 238 -10.59 26.25 7.29
N VAL A 239 -11.19 25.13 7.67
CA VAL A 239 -11.36 23.93 6.84
C VAL A 239 -12.80 23.45 6.92
N LYS A 240 -13.20 22.58 5.98
CA LYS A 240 -14.49 21.87 5.99
C LYS A 240 -14.33 20.44 5.48
N PRO A 241 -15.30 19.53 5.73
CA PRO A 241 -15.30 18.21 5.11
C PRO A 241 -15.24 18.30 3.59
N GLY A 242 -14.38 17.49 2.99
CA GLY A 242 -14.11 17.50 1.55
C GLY A 242 -12.91 18.36 1.12
N ASP A 243 -12.35 19.18 2.02
CA ASP A 243 -11.08 19.86 1.75
C ASP A 243 -9.92 18.84 1.68
N ALA A 244 -9.04 19.02 0.70
CA ALA A 244 -7.84 18.23 0.51
C ALA A 244 -6.60 19.05 0.85
N LEU A 245 -5.80 18.57 1.80
CA LEU A 245 -4.61 19.27 2.29
C LEU A 245 -3.56 18.27 2.82
N PHE A 246 -2.34 18.75 2.96
CA PHE A 246 -1.34 18.10 3.80
C PHE A 246 -1.42 18.67 5.21
N ALA A 247 -1.31 17.82 6.23
CA ALA A 247 -1.16 18.24 7.61
C ALA A 247 0.24 17.86 8.11
N VAL A 248 0.84 18.74 8.92
CA VAL A 248 2.08 18.43 9.64
C VAL A 248 1.73 17.56 10.83
N ALA A 249 2.44 16.45 11.00
CA ALA A 249 2.29 15.56 12.14
C ALA A 249 3.36 15.86 13.19
N ASP A 250 2.94 16.26 14.39
CA ASP A 250 3.87 16.57 15.49
C ASP A 250 4.52 15.31 16.04
N VAL A 251 3.74 14.23 16.16
CA VAL A 251 4.22 12.91 16.59
C VAL A 251 4.02 11.91 15.46
N ARG A 252 5.11 11.24 15.09
CA ARG A 252 5.15 10.19 14.08
C ARG A 252 5.73 8.94 14.70
N PHE A 253 5.18 7.77 14.42
CA PHE A 253 5.77 6.54 14.91
C PHE A 253 5.66 5.38 13.94
N SER A 254 6.54 4.41 14.13
CA SER A 254 6.55 3.15 13.40
C SER A 254 6.96 2.02 14.34
N HIS A 255 6.64 0.78 13.97
CA HIS A 255 7.05 -0.41 14.71
C HIS A 255 7.90 -1.33 13.83
N GLU A 256 8.52 -2.35 14.43
CA GLU A 256 9.55 -3.18 13.79
C GLU A 256 9.04 -3.95 12.57
N TYR A 257 7.73 -4.15 12.49
CA TYR A 257 7.07 -4.84 11.38
C TYR A 257 7.02 -3.98 10.10
N VAL A 258 6.99 -2.65 10.25
CA VAL A 258 6.75 -1.70 9.15
C VAL A 258 7.99 -0.87 8.85
N THR A 259 8.82 -0.58 9.86
CA THR A 259 10.00 0.28 9.71
C THR A 259 10.95 -0.16 8.59
N PRO A 260 11.29 -1.46 8.44
CA PRO A 260 12.17 -1.92 7.35
C PRO A 260 11.61 -1.65 5.94
N MET A 261 10.31 -1.84 5.74
CA MET A 261 9.65 -1.54 4.46
C MET A 261 9.66 -0.03 4.19
N ALA A 262 9.30 0.77 5.20
CA ALA A 262 9.31 2.23 5.08
C ALA A 262 10.72 2.77 4.76
N GLU A 263 11.76 2.23 5.42
CA GLU A 263 13.15 2.55 5.12
C GLU A 263 13.53 2.17 3.68
N SER A 264 13.19 0.94 3.25
CA SER A 264 13.50 0.44 1.91
C SER A 264 12.91 1.36 0.83
N LEU A 265 11.62 1.67 0.94
CA LEU A 265 10.92 2.58 0.02
C LEU A 265 11.49 4.01 0.07
N PHE A 266 11.79 4.51 1.27
CA PHE A 266 12.38 5.84 1.47
C PHE A 266 13.75 5.96 0.78
N LYS A 267 14.64 4.98 0.97
CA LYS A 267 15.97 4.94 0.34
C LYS A 267 15.89 4.71 -1.17
N GLN A 268 14.98 3.85 -1.63
CA GLN A 268 14.77 3.64 -3.07
C GLN A 268 14.29 4.93 -3.75
N ALA A 269 13.40 5.67 -3.11
CA ALA A 269 12.82 6.88 -3.68
C ALA A 269 13.74 8.11 -3.63
N LEU A 270 14.50 8.29 -2.54
CA LEU A 270 15.23 9.52 -2.24
C LEU A 270 16.76 9.33 -2.16
N GLY A 271 17.25 8.10 -2.27
CA GLY A 271 18.66 7.74 -2.17
C GLY A 271 19.09 7.28 -0.77
N ALA A 272 20.22 6.58 -0.70
CA ALA A 272 20.75 6.01 0.54
C ALA A 272 21.11 7.08 1.60
N ASP A 273 21.45 8.29 1.15
CA ASP A 273 21.82 9.42 2.01
C ASP A 273 20.62 10.28 2.45
N ALA A 274 19.40 9.90 2.08
CA ALA A 274 18.21 10.62 2.50
C ALA A 274 18.11 10.70 4.04
N ARG A 275 17.58 11.83 4.53
CA ARG A 275 17.43 12.11 5.96
C ARG A 275 15.98 12.40 6.32
N VAL A 276 15.54 11.82 7.43
CA VAL A 276 14.23 12.09 8.02
C VAL A 276 14.23 13.51 8.58
N SER A 277 13.21 14.30 8.24
CA SER A 277 13.04 15.63 8.80
C SER A 277 12.49 15.56 10.23
N GLN A 278 12.99 16.43 11.11
CA GLN A 278 12.59 16.52 12.52
C GLN A 278 12.62 15.15 13.22
N PRO A 279 13.74 14.43 13.21
CA PRO A 279 13.80 13.07 13.75
C PRO A 279 13.41 13.00 15.24
N GLU A 280 13.52 14.10 15.98
CA GLU A 280 13.05 14.25 17.37
C GLU A 280 11.53 14.05 17.55
N SER A 281 10.77 14.18 16.47
CA SER A 281 9.31 14.00 16.42
C SER A 281 8.91 12.58 15.96
N VAL A 282 9.90 11.73 15.66
CA VAL A 282 9.71 10.36 15.20
C VAL A 282 10.13 9.37 16.28
N PHE A 283 9.31 8.34 16.48
CA PHE A 283 9.55 7.29 17.48
C PHE A 283 9.40 5.91 16.83
N ALA A 284 10.35 5.03 17.09
CA ALA A 284 10.30 3.64 16.66
C ALA A 284 10.05 2.73 17.85
N PHE A 285 9.31 1.64 17.64
CA PHE A 285 8.96 0.68 18.69
C PHE A 285 9.31 -0.74 18.24
N ARG A 286 9.88 -1.51 19.16
CA ARG A 286 10.04 -2.96 19.03
C ARG A 286 9.08 -3.64 20.01
N ASP A 287 7.83 -3.79 19.61
CA ASP A 287 6.74 -4.24 20.50
C ASP A 287 5.85 -5.35 19.92
N HIS A 288 5.95 -5.66 18.63
CA HIS A 288 5.10 -6.65 17.96
C HIS A 288 5.72 -8.05 17.87
N LEU A 289 7.04 -8.17 17.82
CA LEU A 289 7.75 -9.42 17.53
C LEU A 289 8.62 -9.94 18.68
N THR A 290 8.66 -9.24 19.80
CA THR A 290 9.51 -9.55 20.97
C THR A 290 9.33 -10.97 21.52
N PHE A 291 8.13 -11.55 21.39
CA PHE A 291 7.85 -12.94 21.81
C PHE A 291 7.74 -13.94 20.66
N LEU A 292 7.95 -13.53 19.41
CA LEU A 292 7.76 -14.38 18.24
C LEU A 292 8.60 -15.66 18.31
N GLY A 293 9.84 -15.56 18.80
CA GLY A 293 10.73 -16.70 19.01
C GLY A 293 10.23 -17.74 20.01
N ARG A 294 9.19 -17.45 20.81
CA ARG A 294 8.56 -18.41 21.74
C ARG A 294 7.33 -19.09 21.14
N VAL A 295 6.63 -18.41 20.22
CA VAL A 295 5.34 -18.86 19.68
C VAL A 295 5.42 -19.35 18.23
N MET A 296 6.53 -19.09 17.52
CA MET A 296 6.68 -19.53 16.13
C MET A 296 6.72 -21.06 16.02
N SER A 297 5.89 -21.59 15.11
CA SER A 297 5.78 -23.03 14.83
C SER A 297 7.09 -23.63 14.28
N PRO A 298 7.35 -24.93 14.50
CA PRO A 298 8.54 -25.61 13.95
C PRO A 298 8.65 -25.46 12.43
N LYS A 299 7.54 -25.65 11.70
CA LYS A 299 7.48 -25.48 10.23
C LYS A 299 7.97 -24.10 9.79
N HIS A 300 7.54 -23.03 10.44
CA HIS A 300 7.98 -21.67 10.09
C HIS A 300 9.45 -21.43 10.44
N ARG A 301 9.97 -22.05 11.50
CA ARG A 301 11.41 -21.98 11.82
C ARG A 301 12.26 -22.69 10.78
N GLU A 302 11.84 -23.86 10.32
CA GLU A 302 12.51 -24.62 9.26
C GLU A 302 12.53 -23.84 7.92
N MET A 303 11.53 -22.98 7.69
CA MET A 303 11.50 -22.05 6.56
C MET A 303 12.43 -20.82 6.73
N GLY A 304 13.18 -20.73 7.84
CA GLY A 304 14.09 -19.61 8.13
C GLY A 304 13.40 -18.31 8.56
N LEU A 305 12.09 -18.35 8.88
CA LEU A 305 11.30 -17.15 9.14
C LEU A 305 11.68 -16.45 10.44
N LEU A 306 12.23 -17.17 11.43
CA LEU A 306 12.69 -16.57 12.68
C LEU A 306 13.90 -15.65 12.43
N GLU A 307 14.84 -16.09 11.60
CA GLU A 307 16.00 -15.27 11.22
C GLU A 307 15.55 -14.02 10.46
N LYS A 308 14.59 -14.17 9.53
CA LYS A 308 14.00 -13.03 8.81
C LYS A 308 13.32 -12.04 9.75
N ALA A 309 12.51 -12.52 10.68
CA ALA A 309 11.84 -11.66 11.66
C ALA A 309 12.83 -10.94 12.57
N ASN A 310 13.89 -11.62 13.04
CA ASN A 310 14.96 -10.98 13.81
C ASN A 310 15.70 -9.92 12.99
N GLY A 311 15.86 -10.15 11.69
CA GLY A 311 16.44 -9.19 10.76
C GLY A 311 15.67 -7.86 10.69
N LEU A 312 14.33 -7.88 10.85
CA LEU A 312 13.52 -6.66 10.89
C LEU A 312 13.92 -5.73 12.04
N ALA A 313 14.14 -6.30 13.23
CA ALA A 313 14.55 -5.54 14.40
C ALA A 313 15.94 -4.92 14.20
N THR A 314 16.89 -5.69 13.66
CA THR A 314 18.23 -5.20 13.32
C THR A 314 18.18 -4.06 12.28
N THR A 315 17.32 -4.20 11.26
CA THR A 315 17.12 -3.16 10.26
C THR A 315 16.54 -1.88 10.87
N GLN A 316 15.52 -1.98 11.73
CA GLN A 316 14.96 -0.83 12.45
C GLN A 316 16.01 -0.15 13.35
N GLU A 317 16.79 -0.90 14.11
CA GLU A 317 17.85 -0.36 14.99
C GLU A 317 18.92 0.39 14.18
N SER A 318 19.36 -0.19 13.07
CA SER A 318 20.30 0.46 12.15
C SER A 318 19.73 1.76 11.57
N PHE A 319 18.50 1.73 11.07
CA PHE A 319 17.83 2.89 10.51
C PHE A 319 17.67 4.01 11.54
N THR A 320 17.18 3.68 12.72
CA THR A 320 16.94 4.67 13.79
C THR A 320 18.24 5.30 14.27
N THR A 321 19.32 4.52 14.39
CA THR A 321 20.66 5.03 14.71
C THR A 321 21.16 6.01 13.65
N VAL A 322 21.09 5.65 12.37
CA VAL A 322 21.55 6.49 11.25
C VAL A 322 20.72 7.78 11.14
N GLN A 323 19.42 7.71 11.40
CA GLN A 323 18.50 8.84 11.28
C GLN A 323 18.35 9.66 12.58
N ASN A 324 19.01 9.27 13.66
CA ASN A 324 18.88 9.87 15.00
C ASN A 324 17.43 9.87 15.52
N ILE A 325 16.71 8.77 15.31
CA ILE A 325 15.32 8.54 15.74
C ILE A 325 15.34 7.81 17.09
N LYS A 326 14.45 8.18 18.01
CA LYS A 326 14.31 7.49 19.29
C LYS A 326 13.69 6.10 19.09
N LEU A 327 14.38 5.05 19.52
CA LEU A 327 13.89 3.67 19.52
C LEU A 327 13.52 3.24 20.95
N TYR A 328 12.30 2.74 21.12
CA TYR A 328 11.87 1.96 22.28
C TYR A 328 12.15 0.48 21.99
N GLY A 329 13.19 -0.05 22.62
CA GLY A 329 13.77 -1.36 22.33
C GLY A 329 13.13 -2.51 23.11
N GLU A 330 13.90 -3.57 23.33
CA GLU A 330 13.51 -4.66 24.23
C GLU A 330 13.90 -4.35 25.68
N ASN A 331 13.04 -4.74 26.60
CA ASN A 331 13.34 -4.68 28.03
C ASN A 331 14.36 -5.79 28.38
N PRO A 332 15.43 -5.51 29.15
CA PRO A 332 16.37 -6.53 29.62
C PRO A 332 15.73 -7.70 30.38
N SER A 333 14.57 -7.47 31.01
CA SER A 333 13.78 -8.49 31.72
C SER A 333 12.88 -9.32 30.79
N GLY A 334 12.88 -9.01 29.49
CA GLY A 334 12.04 -9.60 28.44
C GLY A 334 10.84 -8.74 28.06
N GLY A 335 10.42 -8.81 26.79
CA GLY A 335 9.33 -8.01 26.24
C GLY A 335 9.82 -6.65 25.69
N SER A 336 8.88 -5.74 25.45
CA SER A 336 9.18 -4.39 24.93
C SER A 336 9.37 -3.38 26.06
N GLU A 337 10.15 -2.34 25.82
CA GLU A 337 10.22 -1.16 26.69
C GLU A 337 8.88 -0.41 26.75
N ALA A 338 8.14 -0.38 25.64
CA ALA A 338 6.82 0.24 25.58
C ALA A 338 5.98 -0.27 24.40
N ILE A 339 4.67 -0.36 24.59
CA ILE A 339 3.73 -0.61 23.50
C ILE A 339 3.44 0.72 22.80
N CYS A 340 3.58 0.76 21.47
CA CYS A 340 3.60 2.00 20.69
C CYS A 340 2.38 2.89 20.94
N HIS A 341 1.18 2.30 20.95
CA HIS A 341 -0.05 3.06 21.12
C HIS A 341 -0.20 3.63 22.54
N ASN A 342 0.26 2.91 23.56
CA ASN A 342 0.20 3.39 24.94
C ASN A 342 1.19 4.55 25.14
N ALA A 343 2.44 4.36 24.72
CA ALA A 343 3.46 5.40 24.82
C ALA A 343 3.04 6.68 24.07
N VAL A 344 2.45 6.53 22.88
CA VAL A 344 1.98 7.68 22.11
C VAL A 344 0.88 8.42 22.85
N VAL A 345 -0.11 7.72 23.41
CA VAL A 345 -1.25 8.36 24.09
C VAL A 345 -0.87 8.94 25.45
N GLU A 346 0.01 8.27 26.19
CA GLU A 346 0.30 8.61 27.59
C GLU A 346 1.47 9.59 27.72
N ASP A 347 2.50 9.46 26.88
CA ASP A 347 3.80 10.12 27.12
C ASP A 347 4.23 11.07 25.98
N LEU A 348 3.77 10.85 24.75
CA LEU A 348 4.34 11.55 23.57
C LEU A 348 3.38 12.56 22.93
N ALA A 349 2.11 12.19 22.75
CA ALA A 349 1.14 13.05 22.10
C ALA A 349 0.73 14.19 23.04
N LEU A 350 0.76 15.42 22.53
CA LEU A 350 0.27 16.60 23.22
C LEU A 350 -1.17 16.92 22.79
N PRO A 351 -1.96 17.62 23.62
CA PRO A 351 -3.31 18.00 23.24
C PRO A 351 -3.37 18.94 22.04
N GLY A 352 -4.22 18.59 21.06
CA GLY A 352 -4.68 19.47 20.00
C GLY A 352 -3.79 19.51 18.78
#